data_AF-A0A653YQY4-F1
#
_entry.id   AF-A0A653YQY4-F1
#
_cell.length_a   1.000
_cell.length_b   1.000
_cell.length_c   1.000
_cell.angle_alpha   90.00
_cell.angle_beta   90.00
_cell.angle_gamma   90.00
#
_symmetry.space_group_name_H-M   'P 1'
#
loop_
_entity.id
_entity.type
_entity.pdbx_description
1 polymer ?
#
loop_
_entity_poly.entity_id
_entity_poly.type
_entity_poly.pdbx_seq_one_letter_code
_entity_poly.pdbx_strand_id
1 'polypeptide(L)' 'MLLPAAVSLALFAWLLTLHPTAAGRVYAAYGGVYVAMAIIWLWLVDGIRPTHWDLLGAAVAMLGMAIIMFAPRNI' A
#
# COMPACT_ATOMS: atom_id res chain seq x y z
N MET A 1 21.69 7.68 -14.70
CA MET A 1 20.34 7.52 -14.11
C MET A 1 20.07 6.10 -13.62
N LEU A 2 20.69 5.06 -14.19
CA LEU A 2 20.50 3.66 -13.77
C LEU A 2 21.24 3.28 -12.47
N LEU A 3 22.44 3.84 -12.21
CA LEU A 3 23.20 3.59 -10.97
C LEU A 3 22.41 3.95 -9.69
N PRO A 4 21.84 5.17 -9.57
CA PRO A 4 21.03 5.52 -8.39
C PRO A 4 19.80 4.62 -8.24
N ALA A 5 19.15 4.24 -9.35
CA ALA A 5 17.98 3.35 -9.33
C ALA A 5 18.36 1.94 -8.84
N ALA A 6 19.47 1.38 -9.31
CA ALA A 6 19.96 0.08 -8.90
C ALA A 6 20.35 0.06 -7.41
N VAL A 7 21.00 1.12 -6.92
CA VAL A 7 21.35 1.28 -5.50
C VAL A 7 20.08 1.39 -4.64
N SER A 8 19.10 2.18 -5.08
CA SER A 8 17.82 2.31 -4.38
C SER A 8 17.04 0.99 -4.33
N LEU A 9 17.11 0.18 -5.40
CA LEU A 9 16.45 -1.13 -5.46
C LEU A 9 17.15 -2.17 -4.56
N ALA A 10 18.48 -2.18 -4.54
CA ALA A 10 19.26 -3.07 -3.70
C ALA A 10 19.05 -2.76 -2.20
N LEU A 11 19.02 -1.47 -1.83
CA LEU A 11 18.71 -1.04 -0.46
C LEU A 11 17.29 -1.45 -0.04
N PHE A 12 16.31 -1.32 -0.93
CA PHE A 12 14.94 -1.76 -0.66
C PHE A 12 14.84 -3.27 -0.42
N ALA A 13 15.48 -4.08 -1.27
CA ALA A 13 15.53 -5.53 -1.11
C ALA A 13 16.26 -5.96 0.18
N TRP A 14 17.30 -5.22 0.59
CA TRP A 14 18.00 -5.45 1.85
C TRP A 14 17.15 -5.04 3.07
N LEU A 15 16.43 -3.92 3.02
CA LEU A 15 15.54 -3.53 4.12
C LEU A 15 14.37 -4.53 4.32
N LEU A 16 13.91 -5.17 3.24
CA LEU A 16 12.93 -6.26 3.29
C LEU A 16 13.42 -7.47 4.09
N THR A 17 14.73 -7.76 4.03
CA THR A 17 15.32 -8.93 4.68
C THR A 17 15.56 -8.71 6.18
N LEU A 18 15.63 -7.45 6.64
CA LEU A 18 15.74 -7.10 8.07
C LEU A 18 14.41 -7.11 8.82
N HIS A 19 13.26 -7.14 8.14
CA HIS A 19 11.95 -7.20 8.78
C HIS A 19 11.60 -8.65 9.18
N PRO A 20 11.48 -8.99 10.49
CA PRO A 20 11.11 -10.33 10.96
C PRO A 20 9.61 -10.64 10.76
N THR A 21 8.84 -9.66 10.28
CA THR A 21 7.44 -9.79 9.89
C THR A 21 7.38 -10.04 8.39
N ALA A 22 6.59 -11.02 7.94
CA ALA A 22 6.44 -11.36 6.52
C ALA A 22 6.26 -10.09 5.66
N ALA A 23 7.31 -9.68 4.96
CA ALA A 23 7.41 -8.37 4.32
C ALA A 23 6.23 -8.07 3.38
N GLY A 24 5.66 -9.11 2.76
CA GLY A 24 4.47 -9.01 1.91
C GLY A 24 3.23 -8.44 2.61
N ARG A 25 3.06 -8.65 3.92
CA ARG A 25 1.91 -8.12 4.68
C ARG A 25 2.05 -6.63 4.98
N VAL A 26 3.28 -6.18 5.20
CA VAL A 26 3.60 -4.76 5.37
C VAL A 26 3.36 -4.02 4.04
N TYR A 27 3.71 -4.63 2.90
CA TYR A 27 3.36 -4.07 1.59
C TYR A 27 1.85 -4.01 1.33
N ALA A 28 1.09 -5.01 1.78
CA ALA A 28 -0.37 -4.96 1.68
C ALA A 28 -0.97 -3.82 2.51
N ALA A 29 -0.44 -3.56 3.71
CA ALA A 29 -0.80 -2.41 4.55
C ALA A 29 -0.55 -1.06 3.84
N TYR A 30 0.64 -0.89 3.26
CA TYR A 30 0.95 0.33 2.52
C TYR A 30 0.07 0.53 1.28
N GLY A 31 -0.24 -0.56 0.56
CA GLY A 31 -1.10 -0.49 -0.62
C GLY A 31 -2.51 0.04 -0.31
N GLY A 32 -3.15 -0.46 0.76
CA GLY A 32 -4.48 0.01 1.17
C GLY A 32 -4.48 1.48 1.60
N VAL A 33 -3.48 1.90 2.39
CA VAL A 33 -3.35 3.30 2.84
C VAL A 33 -3.07 4.23 1.68
N TYR A 34 -2.23 3.82 0.72
CA TYR A 34 -1.92 4.60 -0.47
C TYR A 34 -3.18 4.91 -1.29
N VAL A 35 -4.02 3.90 -1.54
CA VAL A 35 -5.27 4.09 -2.29
C VAL A 35 -6.19 5.08 -1.56
N ALA A 36 -6.34 4.97 -0.24
CA ALA A 36 -7.14 5.92 0.53
C ALA A 36 -6.59 7.36 0.43
N MET A 37 -5.27 7.52 0.49
CA MET A 37 -4.63 8.84 0.37
C MET A 37 -4.75 9.44 -1.03
N ALA A 38 -4.65 8.62 -2.07
CA ALA A 38 -4.84 9.06 -3.45
C ALA A 38 -6.25 9.62 -3.68
N ILE A 39 -7.27 8.99 -3.09
CA ILE A 39 -8.67 9.43 -3.18
C ILE A 39 -8.89 10.73 -2.40
N ILE A 40 -8.29 10.85 -1.20
CA ILE A 40 -8.34 12.08 -0.41
C ILE A 40 -7.64 13.22 -1.16
N TRP A 41 -6.50 12.95 -1.78
CA TRP A 41 -5.77 13.94 -2.59
C TRP A 41 -6.58 14.42 -3.79
N LEU A 42 -7.17 13.47 -4.54
CA LEU A 42 -8.07 13.77 -5.66
C LEU A 42 -9.20 14.72 -5.23
N TRP A 43 -9.73 14.51 -4.03
CA TRP A 43 -10.81 15.36 -3.51
C TRP A 43 -10.33 16.73 -3.02
N LEU A 44 -9.24 16.76 -2.25
CA LEU A 44 -8.80 17.94 -1.51
C LEU A 44 -7.94 18.88 -2.35
N VAL A 45 -7.07 18.32 -3.20
CA VAL A 45 -6.08 19.06 -3.99
C VAL A 45 -6.58 19.25 -5.41
N ASP A 46 -7.06 18.18 -6.05
CA ASP A 46 -7.55 18.28 -7.42
C ASP A 46 -9.00 18.81 -7.48
N GLY A 47 -9.70 18.89 -6.34
CA GLY A 47 -11.07 19.41 -6.25
C GLY A 47 -12.13 18.54 -6.94
N ILE A 48 -11.74 17.33 -7.38
CA ILE A 48 -12.60 16.39 -8.08
C ILE A 48 -13.34 15.58 -7.03
N ARG A 49 -14.67 15.65 -7.02
CA ARG A 49 -15.49 14.85 -6.10
C ARG A 49 -15.32 13.37 -6.43
N PRO A 50 -14.86 12.53 -5.48
CA PRO A 50 -14.75 11.10 -5.69
C PRO A 50 -16.10 10.54 -6.12
N THR A 51 -16.08 9.70 -7.15
CA THR A 51 -17.28 9.00 -7.58
C THR A 51 -17.62 7.86 -6.62
N HIS A 52 -18.85 7.36 -6.69
CA HIS A 52 -19.23 6.16 -5.92
C HIS A 52 -18.33 4.95 -6.22
N TRP A 53 -17.78 4.87 -7.44
CA TRP A 53 -16.84 3.83 -7.85
C TRP A 53 -15.46 4.01 -7.19
N ASP A 54 -15.00 5.24 -7.03
CA ASP A 54 -13.74 5.55 -6.35
C ASP A 54 -13.80 5.16 -4.88
N LEU A 55 -14.93 5.47 -4.20
CA LEU A 55 -15.17 5.05 -2.82
C LEU A 55 -15.25 3.52 -2.70
N LEU A 56 -15.92 2.84 -3.64
CA LEU A 56 -16.02 1.38 -3.66
C LEU A 56 -14.63 0.76 -3.83
N GLY A 57 -13.82 1.28 -4.76
CA GLY A 57 -12.45 0.83 -4.99
C GLY A 57 -11.56 1.01 -3.76
N ALA A 58 -11.65 2.16 -3.09
CA ALA A 58 -10.94 2.43 -1.85
C ALA A 58 -11.36 1.48 -0.71
N ALA A 59 -12.66 1.21 -0.57
CA ALA A 59 -13.19 0.27 0.41
C ALA A 59 -12.71 -1.16 0.15
N VAL A 60 -12.71 -1.61 -1.11
CA VAL A 60 -12.22 -2.94 -1.50
C VAL A 60 -10.71 -3.06 -1.24
N ALA A 61 -9.92 -2.02 -1.56
CA ALA A 61 -8.49 -2.01 -1.29
C ALA A 61 -8.19 -2.08 0.21
N MET A 62 -8.92 -1.31 1.04
CA MET A 62 -8.82 -1.37 2.50
C MET A 62 -9.25 -2.73 3.06
N LEU A 63 -10.31 -3.34 2.51
CA LEU A 63 -10.74 -4.68 2.92
C LEU A 63 -9.71 -5.74 2.55
N GLY A 64 -9.14 -5.71 1.34
CA GLY A 64 -8.06 -6.61 0.92
C GLY A 64 -6.84 -6.49 1.82
N MET A 65 -6.46 -5.25 2.15
CA MET A 65 -5.43 -4.96 3.16
C MET A 65 -5.77 -5.58 4.52
N ALA A 66 -6.99 -5.34 5.02
CA ALA A 66 -7.43 -5.85 6.32
C ALA A 66 -7.41 -7.39 6.35
N ILE A 67 -7.85 -8.06 5.29
CA ILE A 67 -7.80 -9.52 5.18
C ILE A 67 -6.36 -10.03 5.29
N ILE A 68 -5.40 -9.41 4.58
CA ILE A 68 -3.99 -9.83 4.61
C ILE A 68 -3.34 -9.53 5.98
N MET A 69 -3.70 -8.41 6.60
CA MET A 69 -3.16 -7.98 7.88
C MET A 69 -3.69 -8.80 9.06
N PHE A 70 -5.00 -9.09 9.05
CA PHE A 70 -5.69 -9.87 10.08
C PHE A 70 -5.78 -11.36 9.75
N ALA A 71 -5.16 -11.82 8.66
CA ALA A 71 -5.11 -13.22 8.28
C ALA A 71 -4.68 -14.10 9.47
N PRO A 72 -5.50 -15.09 9.88
CA PRO A 72 -5.26 -15.87 11.08
C PRO A 72 -3.94 -16.61 10.99
N ARG A 73 -3.18 -16.50 12.07
CA ARG A 73 -1.87 -17.11 12.26
C ARG A 73 -2.11 -18.52 12.76
N ASN A 74 -2.64 -19.39 11.93
CA ASN A 74 -2.76 -20.77 12.37
C ASN A 74 -1.35 -21.35 12.44
N ILE A 75 -1.01 -21.79 13.65
CA ILE A 75 0.29 -22.26 14.14
C ILE A 75 0.74 -23.48 13.35
#